data_AF-A0A191WIY6-F1
#
_entry.id   AF-A0A191WIY6-F1
#
_cell.length_a   1.000
_cell.length_b   1.000
_cell.length_c   1.000
_cell.angle_alpha   90.00
_cell.angle_beta   90.00
_cell.angle_gamma   90.00
#
_symmetry.space_group_name_H-M   'P 1'
#
loop_
_entity.id
_entity.type
_entity.pdbx_description
1 polymer ?
#
loop_
_entity_poly.entity_id
_entity_poly.type
_entity_poly.pdbx_seq_one_letter_code
_entity_poly.pdbx_strand_id
1 'polypeptide(L)'
;MLKARTGSVALTALLMLPLLTGCTTVANSFLPATDTPNAAASAVPAPIEGDTDGDGELSEFEKQVLARNAPRDINLHDGTVVVVTPGQPLPLPVIDQIVADAAPGAAQTQTDDEFAPMAGVRSIREVASSYANEIGRTVVIVYRDFGAWGTISSVDESGGTELAGTSDQDAMVAAATDWAESHDAYVVVVE
;
A
#
# COMPACT_ATOMS: atom_id res chain seq x y z
N MET A 1 -31.37 -7.15 24.70
CA MET A 1 -32.64 -6.64 24.13
C MET A 1 -32.37 -6.23 22.69
N LEU A 2 -32.70 -7.10 21.73
CA LEU A 2 -32.57 -6.80 20.30
C LEU A 2 -33.75 -5.92 19.84
N LYS A 3 -33.47 -4.90 19.04
CA LYS A 3 -34.49 -4.14 18.31
C LYS A 3 -34.16 -4.14 16.83
N ALA A 4 -34.70 -5.13 16.13
CA ALA A 4 -34.73 -5.16 14.67
C ALA A 4 -35.72 -4.11 14.15
N ARG A 5 -35.33 -3.37 13.11
CA ARG A 5 -36.26 -2.58 12.28
C ARG A 5 -36.07 -2.98 10.82
N THR A 6 -37.12 -3.61 10.32
CA THR A 6 -37.44 -3.88 8.92
C THR A 6 -37.68 -2.58 8.14
N GLY A 7 -37.35 -2.59 6.85
CA GLY A 7 -37.73 -1.55 5.90
C GLY A 7 -37.28 -1.87 4.48
N SER A 8 -38.06 -2.68 3.75
CA SER A 8 -37.95 -2.84 2.30
C SER A 8 -38.67 -1.69 1.60
N VAL A 9 -38.01 -1.04 0.62
CA VAL A 9 -38.69 -0.43 -0.54
C VAL A 9 -37.84 -0.67 -1.77
N ALA A 10 -38.36 -1.48 -2.68
CA ALA A 10 -37.90 -1.60 -4.05
C ALA A 10 -38.47 -0.43 -4.88
N LEU A 11 -37.68 0.16 -5.76
CA LEU A 11 -38.23 0.84 -6.93
C LEU A 11 -37.31 0.61 -8.14
N THR A 12 -37.77 -0.25 -9.03
CA THR A 12 -37.28 -0.46 -10.38
C THR A 12 -37.89 0.63 -11.28
N ALA A 13 -37.09 1.32 -12.09
CA ALA A 13 -37.60 2.05 -13.25
C ALA A 13 -36.52 2.10 -14.36
N LEU A 14 -36.74 1.20 -15.31
CA LEU A 14 -36.12 1.05 -16.61
C LEU A 14 -36.55 2.22 -17.52
N LEU A 15 -35.63 2.86 -18.26
CA LEU A 15 -35.99 3.62 -19.46
C LEU A 15 -34.86 3.54 -20.49
N MET A 16 -35.17 2.83 -21.58
CA MET A 16 -34.36 2.66 -22.77
C MET A 16 -34.76 3.67 -23.86
N LEU A 17 -33.74 4.09 -24.64
CA LEU A 17 -33.70 4.35 -26.10
C LEU A 17 -34.48 5.57 -26.67
N PRO A 18 -34.05 6.19 -27.81
CA PRO A 18 -33.45 5.53 -28.97
C PRO A 18 -32.20 6.16 -29.63
N LEU A 19 -31.44 5.26 -30.26
CA LEU A 19 -30.49 5.50 -31.34
C LEU A 19 -31.24 6.03 -32.58
N LEU A 20 -30.78 7.15 -33.15
CA LEU A 20 -31.18 7.60 -34.49
C LEU A 20 -30.09 7.23 -35.49
N THR A 21 -30.23 6.04 -36.07
CA THR A 21 -29.61 5.64 -37.33
C THR A 21 -30.40 6.20 -38.51
N GLY A 22 -29.69 6.82 -39.45
CA GLY A 22 -29.95 6.65 -40.90
C GLY A 22 -30.91 7.63 -41.57
N CYS A 23 -30.36 8.65 -42.23
CA CYS A 23 -30.93 9.18 -43.48
C CYS A 23 -29.95 8.89 -44.61
N THR A 24 -30.37 8.13 -45.61
CA THR A 24 -29.63 7.90 -46.86
C THR A 24 -30.14 8.84 -47.96
N THR A 25 -29.18 9.45 -48.69
CA THR A 25 -29.13 9.93 -50.11
C THR A 25 -30.41 10.47 -50.79
N VAL A 26 -30.40 11.58 -51.54
CA VAL A 26 -29.58 11.90 -52.74
C VAL A 26 -29.61 13.42 -53.00
N ALA A 27 -28.48 14.03 -53.38
CA ALA A 27 -28.48 15.20 -54.27
C ALA A 27 -27.18 15.23 -55.11
N ASN A 28 -27.34 15.06 -56.41
CA ASN A 28 -26.29 15.18 -57.42
C ASN A 28 -25.59 16.54 -57.34
N SER A 29 -24.27 16.54 -57.23
CA SER A 29 -23.43 17.67 -57.64
C SER A 29 -22.17 17.13 -58.32
N PHE A 30 -22.13 17.32 -59.64
CA PHE A 30 -20.93 17.19 -60.46
C PHE A 30 -19.94 18.28 -60.05
N LEU A 31 -18.98 17.94 -59.19
CA LEU A 31 -17.76 18.72 -58.97
C LEU A 31 -16.56 17.76 -58.96
N PRO A 32 -15.40 18.15 -59.52
CA PRO A 32 -14.22 17.29 -59.55
C PRO A 32 -13.79 16.99 -58.12
N ALA A 33 -13.60 15.69 -57.84
CA ALA A 33 -13.05 15.23 -56.58
C ALA A 33 -11.61 15.73 -56.45
N THR A 34 -11.43 16.84 -55.75
CA THR A 34 -10.13 17.15 -55.14
C THR A 34 -9.88 16.07 -54.10
N ASP A 35 -8.88 15.22 -54.36
CA ASP A 35 -8.26 14.35 -53.36
C ASP A 35 -7.93 15.21 -52.14
N THR A 36 -8.81 15.16 -51.15
CA THR A 36 -8.53 15.72 -49.84
C THR A 36 -7.50 14.79 -49.23
N PRO A 37 -6.32 15.27 -48.82
CA PRO A 37 -5.41 14.43 -48.08
C PRO A 37 -6.18 13.96 -46.84
N ASN A 38 -6.40 12.65 -46.76
CA ASN A 38 -6.90 12.00 -45.57
C ASN A 38 -5.96 12.45 -44.44
N ALA A 39 -6.42 13.37 -43.59
CA ALA A 39 -5.68 13.78 -42.42
C ALA A 39 -5.45 12.50 -41.63
N ALA A 40 -4.22 11.98 -41.68
CA ALA A 40 -3.83 10.84 -40.89
C ALA A 40 -4.22 11.19 -39.46
N ALA A 41 -5.18 10.46 -38.91
CA ALA A 41 -5.58 10.62 -37.53
C ALA A 41 -4.29 10.48 -36.72
N SER A 42 -3.82 11.60 -36.17
CA SER A 42 -2.61 11.64 -35.36
C SER A 42 -2.86 10.65 -34.24
N ALA A 43 -2.04 9.59 -34.18
CA ALA A 43 -2.18 8.59 -33.13
C ALA A 43 -2.12 9.35 -31.80
N VAL A 44 -3.17 9.23 -31.00
CA VAL A 44 -3.14 9.76 -29.64
C VAL A 44 -1.96 9.05 -28.95
N PRO A 45 -1.00 9.80 -28.38
CA PRO A 45 0.11 9.20 -27.66
C PRO A 45 -0.42 8.16 -26.67
N ALA A 46 0.24 7.01 -26.60
CA ALA A 46 -0.11 6.03 -25.59
C ALA A 46 0.06 6.68 -24.20
N PRO A 47 -0.89 6.49 -23.26
CA PRO A 47 -0.73 7.00 -21.91
C PRO A 47 0.60 6.53 -21.31
N ILE A 48 1.32 7.45 -20.68
CA ILE A 48 2.57 7.14 -19.97
C ILE A 48 2.18 6.67 -18.56
N GLU A 49 2.75 5.56 -18.10
CA GLU A 49 2.53 5.09 -16.73
C GLU A 49 3.06 6.11 -15.72
N GLY A 50 2.22 6.53 -14.78
CA GLY A 50 2.55 7.52 -13.75
C GLY A 50 2.44 8.99 -14.18
N ASP A 51 2.06 9.25 -15.44
CA ASP A 51 1.58 10.56 -15.90
C ASP A 51 0.16 10.75 -15.36
N THR A 52 0.05 11.46 -14.25
CA THR A 52 -1.20 11.63 -13.50
C THR A 52 -2.02 12.83 -13.96
N ASP A 53 -1.39 13.81 -14.61
CA ASP A 53 -2.08 15.00 -15.16
C ASP A 53 -2.36 14.92 -16.67
N GLY A 54 -1.79 13.92 -17.35
CA GLY A 54 -2.06 13.59 -18.74
C GLY A 54 -1.41 14.56 -19.74
N ASP A 55 -0.34 15.26 -19.34
CA ASP A 55 0.35 16.23 -20.18
C ASP A 55 1.31 15.58 -21.22
N GLY A 56 1.52 14.26 -21.09
CA GLY A 56 2.36 13.48 -22.00
C GLY A 56 3.85 13.51 -21.64
N GLU A 57 4.22 14.07 -20.49
CA GLU A 57 5.55 14.02 -19.89
C GLU A 57 5.48 13.48 -18.46
N LEU A 58 6.62 13.17 -17.84
CA LEU A 58 6.67 12.88 -16.41
C LEU A 58 7.38 14.03 -15.72
N SER A 59 6.66 14.69 -14.82
CA SER A 59 7.26 15.67 -13.91
C SER A 59 8.30 15.01 -13.00
N GLU A 60 9.21 15.80 -12.43
CA GLU A 60 10.17 15.28 -11.45
C GLU A 60 9.48 14.69 -10.21
N PHE A 61 8.29 15.19 -9.87
CA PHE A 61 7.49 14.64 -8.78
C PHE A 61 6.93 13.25 -9.15
N GLU A 62 6.36 13.09 -10.33
CA GLU A 62 5.83 11.81 -10.80
C GLU A 62 6.93 10.76 -10.95
N LYS A 63 8.11 11.14 -11.43
CA LYS A 63 9.28 10.27 -11.44
C LYS A 63 9.67 9.80 -10.04
N GLN A 64 9.64 10.70 -9.05
CA GLN A 64 9.93 10.33 -7.66
C GLN A 64 8.86 9.40 -7.08
N VAL A 65 7.59 9.63 -7.38
CA VAL A 65 6.47 8.76 -6.97
C VAL A 65 6.62 7.37 -7.59
N LEU A 66 6.89 7.28 -8.89
CA LEU A 66 7.17 6.03 -9.61
C LEU A 66 8.35 5.29 -8.99
N ALA A 67 9.47 5.97 -8.76
CA ALA A 67 10.66 5.36 -8.18
C ALA A 67 10.41 4.84 -6.75
N ARG A 68 9.62 5.56 -5.94
CA ARG A 68 9.24 5.12 -4.58
C ARG A 68 8.37 3.88 -4.60
N ASN A 69 7.48 3.75 -5.58
CA ASN A 69 6.54 2.63 -5.70
C ASN A 69 7.03 1.49 -6.62
N ALA A 70 8.24 1.60 -7.16
CA ALA A 70 8.83 0.56 -7.99
C ALA A 70 9.02 -0.75 -7.20
N PRO A 71 8.78 -1.93 -7.81
CA PRO A 71 9.07 -3.21 -7.18
C PRO A 71 10.52 -3.34 -6.74
N ARG A 72 10.74 -4.08 -5.65
CA ARG A 72 12.05 -4.28 -5.02
C ARG A 72 12.31 -5.76 -4.80
N ASP A 73 13.54 -6.17 -5.08
CA ASP A 73 14.01 -7.52 -4.82
C ASP A 73 14.52 -7.61 -3.38
N ILE A 74 13.89 -8.44 -2.56
CA ILE A 74 14.28 -8.70 -1.18
C ILE A 74 14.96 -10.06 -1.11
N ASN A 75 16.19 -10.09 -0.61
CA ASN A 75 16.93 -11.34 -0.41
C ASN A 75 16.56 -11.93 0.94
N LEU A 76 16.09 -13.18 0.93
CA LEU A 76 15.81 -13.93 2.14
C LEU A 76 17.07 -14.67 2.63
N HIS A 77 17.11 -15.04 3.91
CA HIS A 77 18.22 -15.75 4.56
C HIS A 77 18.47 -17.13 3.97
N ASP A 78 17.45 -17.74 3.37
CA ASP A 78 17.56 -19.01 2.64
C ASP A 78 18.16 -18.86 1.23
N GLY A 79 18.48 -17.62 0.83
CA GLY A 79 19.05 -17.26 -0.46
C GLY A 79 18.01 -17.08 -1.56
N THR A 80 16.72 -17.19 -1.27
CA THR A 80 15.66 -16.88 -2.23
C THR A 80 15.47 -15.36 -2.37
N VAL A 81 14.93 -14.95 -3.51
CA VAL A 81 14.63 -13.53 -3.79
C VAL A 81 13.13 -13.40 -3.97
N VAL A 82 12.52 -12.48 -3.23
CA VAL A 82 11.09 -12.18 -3.29
C VAL A 82 10.89 -10.74 -3.76
N VAL A 83 10.04 -10.57 -4.77
CA VAL A 83 9.67 -9.25 -5.26
C VAL A 83 8.61 -8.65 -4.33
N VAL A 84 8.89 -7.48 -3.78
CA VAL A 84 7.96 -6.68 -2.99
C VAL A 84 7.58 -5.44 -3.78
N THR A 85 6.29 -5.26 -4.05
CA THR A 85 5.77 -4.01 -4.62
C THR A 85 5.31 -3.10 -3.49
N PRO A 86 5.96 -1.93 -3.27
CA PRO A 86 5.55 -1.00 -2.24
C PRO A 86 4.07 -0.59 -2.39
N GLY A 87 3.29 -0.71 -1.32
CA GLY A 87 1.85 -0.41 -1.30
C GLY A 87 0.96 -1.62 -1.58
N GLN A 88 1.54 -2.79 -1.85
CA GLN A 88 0.84 -4.08 -1.80
C GLN A 88 1.13 -4.79 -0.48
N PRO A 89 0.25 -5.69 -0.01
CA PRO A 89 0.53 -6.49 1.17
C PRO A 89 1.90 -7.18 1.08
N LEU A 90 2.64 -7.20 2.19
CA LEU A 90 3.94 -7.87 2.22
C LEU A 90 3.77 -9.37 1.95
N PRO A 91 4.62 -9.97 1.10
CA PRO A 91 4.64 -11.42 0.92
C PRO A 91 4.95 -12.13 2.24
N LEU A 92 4.23 -13.22 2.52
CA LEU A 92 4.39 -14.00 3.75
C LEU A 92 5.85 -14.40 4.06
N PRO A 93 6.68 -14.85 3.09
CA PRO A 93 8.08 -15.18 3.37
C PRO A 93 8.91 -14.00 3.92
N VAL A 94 8.59 -12.77 3.51
CA VAL A 94 9.25 -11.57 4.03
C VAL A 94 8.76 -11.28 5.45
N ILE A 95 7.46 -11.42 5.71
CA ILE A 95 6.88 -11.29 7.05
C ILE A 95 7.53 -12.30 8.01
N ASP A 96 7.59 -13.57 7.63
CA ASP A 96 8.16 -14.63 8.44
C ASP A 96 9.63 -14.35 8.80
N GLN A 97 10.40 -13.78 7.86
CA GLN A 97 11.78 -13.40 8.12
C GLN A 97 11.90 -12.21 9.07
N ILE A 98 11.08 -11.17 8.91
CA ILE A 98 11.02 -10.03 9.84
C ILE A 98 10.70 -10.52 11.25
N VAL A 99 9.72 -11.43 11.37
CA VAL A 99 9.34 -12.04 12.66
C VAL A 99 10.51 -12.82 13.25
N ALA A 100 11.17 -13.66 12.46
CA ALA A 100 12.31 -14.45 12.91
C ALA A 100 13.49 -13.57 13.38
N ASP A 101 13.77 -12.47 12.68
CA ASP A 101 14.85 -11.55 13.01
C ASP A 101 14.53 -10.70 14.25
N ALA A 102 13.26 -10.33 14.45
CA ALA A 102 12.81 -9.54 15.59
C ALA A 102 12.59 -10.36 16.88
N ALA A 103 12.29 -11.66 16.75
CA ALA A 103 11.95 -12.53 17.89
C ALA A 103 13.03 -12.56 19.02
N PRO A 104 14.34 -12.59 18.74
CA PRO A 104 15.35 -12.51 19.80
C PRO A 104 15.27 -11.22 20.62
N GLY A 105 15.01 -10.09 19.96
CA GLY A 105 14.81 -8.80 20.64
C GLY A 105 13.52 -8.79 21.47
N ALA A 106 12.43 -9.32 20.92
CA ALA A 106 11.16 -9.45 21.65
C ALA A 106 11.24 -10.40 22.84
N ALA A 107 12.08 -11.43 22.79
CA ALA A 107 12.33 -12.28 23.95
C ALA A 107 13.08 -11.52 25.06
N GLN A 108 14.02 -10.64 24.70
CA GLN A 108 14.80 -9.85 25.67
C GLN A 108 13.94 -8.83 26.44
N THR A 109 12.89 -8.27 25.82
CA THR A 109 11.94 -7.33 26.46
C THR A 109 11.10 -7.96 27.57
N GLN A 110 11.07 -9.29 27.64
CA GLN A 110 10.32 -10.05 28.65
C GLN A 110 11.19 -10.55 29.81
N THR A 111 12.48 -10.22 29.83
CA THR A 111 13.38 -10.70 30.86
C THR A 111 13.37 -9.79 32.09
N ASP A 112 13.63 -10.37 33.26
CA ASP A 112 13.79 -9.64 34.52
C ASP A 112 15.16 -8.94 34.66
N ASP A 113 16.01 -9.02 33.63
CA ASP A 113 17.31 -8.35 33.61
C ASP A 113 17.14 -6.84 33.44
N GLU A 114 17.94 -6.04 34.14
CA GLU A 114 17.81 -4.58 34.16
C GLU A 114 18.08 -3.93 32.78
N PHE A 115 18.94 -4.54 31.96
CA PHE A 115 19.42 -3.95 30.71
C PHE A 115 18.91 -4.66 29.45
N ALA A 116 18.62 -5.96 29.54
CA ALA A 116 18.19 -6.76 28.40
C ALA A 116 16.91 -6.22 27.73
N PRO A 117 15.88 -5.71 28.45
CA PRO A 117 14.71 -5.16 27.78
C PRO A 117 15.03 -3.97 26.88
N MET A 118 15.89 -3.04 27.35
CA MET A 118 16.31 -1.91 26.54
C MET A 118 17.14 -2.35 25.32
N ALA A 119 17.97 -3.38 25.48
CA ALA A 119 18.70 -3.98 24.35
C ALA A 119 17.74 -4.65 23.34
N GLY A 120 16.70 -5.33 23.84
CA GLY A 120 15.65 -5.93 23.04
C GLY A 120 14.90 -4.91 22.20
N VAL A 121 14.42 -3.82 22.81
CA VAL A 121 13.76 -2.71 22.09
C VAL A 121 14.66 -2.15 20.98
N ARG A 122 15.95 -1.93 21.26
CA ARG A 122 16.92 -1.47 20.25
C ARG A 122 17.07 -2.47 19.11
N SER A 123 17.21 -3.76 19.43
CA SER A 123 17.33 -4.83 18.44
C SER A 123 16.10 -4.89 17.52
N ILE A 124 14.88 -4.83 18.07
CA ILE A 124 13.65 -4.84 17.25
C ILE A 124 13.59 -3.59 16.36
N ARG A 125 14.02 -2.42 16.85
CA ARG A 125 14.07 -1.19 16.06
C ARG A 125 15.05 -1.30 14.89
N GLU A 126 16.21 -1.89 15.12
CA GLU A 126 17.21 -2.14 14.07
C GLU A 126 16.66 -3.04 12.97
N VAL A 127 15.93 -4.10 13.34
CA VAL A 127 15.21 -4.96 12.39
C VAL A 127 14.20 -4.16 11.58
N ALA A 128 13.28 -3.43 12.25
CA ALA A 128 12.27 -2.62 11.56
C ALA A 128 12.92 -1.61 10.59
N SER A 129 14.00 -0.95 11.00
CA SER A 129 14.71 0.03 10.19
C SER A 129 15.43 -0.60 8.99
N SER A 130 16.05 -1.76 9.17
CA SER A 130 16.71 -2.50 8.08
C SER A 130 15.70 -2.85 6.98
N TYR A 131 14.59 -3.48 7.36
CA TYR A 131 13.55 -3.86 6.40
C TYR A 131 12.85 -2.66 5.79
N ALA A 132 12.65 -1.57 6.54
CA ALA A 132 12.08 -0.36 5.99
C ALA A 132 12.95 0.26 4.88
N ASN A 133 14.27 0.20 5.04
CA ASN A 133 15.21 0.67 4.01
C ASN A 133 15.19 -0.23 2.75
N GLU A 134 15.14 -1.55 2.93
CA GLU A 134 15.09 -2.51 1.83
C GLU A 134 13.76 -2.41 1.06
N ILE A 135 12.64 -2.42 1.77
CA ILE A 135 11.28 -2.37 1.22
C ILE A 135 10.91 -0.95 0.73
N GLY A 136 11.56 0.08 1.25
CA GLY A 136 11.30 1.48 0.91
C GLY A 136 10.06 2.07 1.57
N ARG A 137 9.56 1.46 2.65
CA ARG A 137 8.37 1.89 3.40
C ARG A 137 8.54 1.61 4.88
N THR A 138 7.83 2.38 5.71
CA THR A 138 7.87 2.20 7.17
C THR A 138 7.43 0.79 7.57
N VAL A 139 8.14 0.18 8.50
CA VAL A 139 7.75 -1.09 9.12
C VAL A 139 7.43 -0.83 10.59
N VAL A 140 6.25 -1.27 11.01
CA VAL A 140 5.78 -1.27 12.40
C VAL A 140 5.76 -2.71 12.89
N ILE A 141 6.49 -2.97 13.96
CA ILE A 141 6.50 -4.25 14.64
C ILE A 141 5.66 -4.12 15.90
N VAL A 142 4.60 -4.93 15.98
CA VAL A 142 3.81 -5.16 17.20
C VAL A 142 4.50 -6.26 17.98
N TYR A 143 4.82 -6.01 19.24
CA TYR A 143 5.50 -6.96 20.11
C TYR A 143 5.04 -6.77 21.55
N ARG A 144 5.35 -7.75 22.39
CA ARG A 144 5.07 -7.65 23.82
C ARG A 144 6.26 -7.01 24.55
N ASP A 145 5.99 -6.01 25.37
CA ASP A 145 6.95 -5.24 26.17
C ASP A 145 6.45 -5.04 27.60
N PHE A 146 7.27 -5.38 28.60
CA PHE A 146 6.95 -5.23 30.04
C PHE A 146 5.52 -5.68 30.43
N GLY A 147 5.06 -6.81 29.88
CA GLY A 147 3.74 -7.39 30.17
C GLY A 147 2.55 -6.81 29.39
N ALA A 148 2.76 -5.78 28.56
CA ALA A 148 1.76 -5.22 27.64
C ALA A 148 2.17 -5.44 26.18
N TRP A 149 1.22 -5.36 25.26
CA TRP A 149 1.49 -5.21 23.83
C TRP A 149 1.78 -3.75 23.52
N GLY A 150 2.77 -3.53 22.66
CA GLY A 150 3.16 -2.23 22.16
C GLY A 150 3.65 -2.32 20.73
N THR A 151 4.15 -1.21 20.22
CA THR A 151 4.67 -1.12 18.86
C THR A 151 5.99 -0.40 18.81
N ILE A 152 6.81 -0.78 17.85
CA ILE A 152 8.01 -0.07 17.47
C ILE A 152 8.04 0.10 15.96
N SER A 153 8.54 1.22 15.49
CA SER A 153 8.54 1.56 14.07
C SER A 153 9.94 1.95 13.61
N SER A 154 10.15 1.90 12.30
CA SER A 154 11.39 2.38 11.67
C SER A 154 11.54 3.91 11.63
N VAL A 155 10.52 4.68 12.03
CA VAL A 155 10.61 6.14 12.26
C VAL A 155 11.22 6.46 13.65
N ASP A 156 11.92 7.59 13.75
CA ASP A 156 13.06 7.94 14.64
C ASP A 156 12.99 7.66 16.17
N GLU A 157 14.10 7.94 16.87
CA GLU A 157 14.33 7.72 18.33
C GLU A 157 13.36 8.48 19.28
N SER A 158 12.56 9.43 18.79
CA SER A 158 11.66 10.27 19.60
C SER A 158 10.17 10.23 19.21
N GLY A 159 9.79 9.53 18.12
CA GLY A 159 8.41 9.49 17.64
C GLY A 159 8.02 8.14 17.07
N GLY A 160 7.88 7.13 17.94
CA GLY A 160 7.23 5.86 17.56
C GLY A 160 5.78 6.09 17.10
N THR A 161 4.97 5.03 17.00
CA THR A 161 3.55 5.17 16.63
C THR A 161 2.71 6.01 17.63
N GLU A 162 3.28 6.33 18.81
CA GLU A 162 2.62 6.95 19.96
C GLU A 162 1.40 6.20 20.48
N LEU A 163 1.21 4.95 20.04
CA LEU A 163 0.13 4.08 20.49
C LEU A 163 0.39 3.64 21.94
N ALA A 164 -0.60 3.89 22.79
CA ALA A 164 -0.55 3.46 24.18
C ALA A 164 -0.59 1.93 24.26
N GLY A 165 0.33 1.35 25.03
CA GLY A 165 0.37 -0.10 25.25
C GLY A 165 -0.93 -0.64 25.86
N THR A 166 -1.29 -1.87 25.51
CA THR A 166 -2.51 -2.54 25.98
C THR A 166 -2.24 -3.99 26.37
N SER A 167 -3.03 -4.58 27.27
CA SER A 167 -2.93 -6.01 27.58
C SER A 167 -3.52 -6.91 26.48
N ASP A 168 -4.25 -6.34 25.52
CA ASP A 168 -4.98 -7.06 24.47
C ASP A 168 -4.22 -6.99 23.13
N GLN A 169 -3.75 -8.14 22.64
CA GLN A 169 -2.99 -8.25 21.39
C GLN A 169 -3.81 -7.77 20.19
N ASP A 170 -5.06 -8.24 20.09
CA ASP A 170 -5.92 -7.94 18.94
C ASP A 170 -6.22 -6.44 18.89
N ALA A 171 -6.44 -5.82 20.05
CA ALA A 171 -6.61 -4.38 20.14
C ALA A 171 -5.37 -3.59 19.72
N MET A 172 -4.17 -4.06 20.07
CA MET A 172 -2.92 -3.42 19.64
C MET A 172 -2.69 -3.59 18.14
N VAL A 173 -2.93 -4.79 17.60
CA VAL A 173 -2.79 -5.05 16.16
C VAL A 173 -3.76 -4.16 15.38
N ALA A 174 -5.01 -4.06 15.79
CA ALA A 174 -5.98 -3.17 15.16
C ALA A 174 -5.52 -1.69 15.18
N ALA A 175 -5.06 -1.20 16.33
CA ALA A 175 -4.55 0.17 16.45
C ALA A 175 -3.30 0.42 15.58
N ALA A 176 -2.40 -0.57 15.50
CA ALA A 176 -1.22 -0.50 14.65
C ALA A 176 -1.59 -0.51 13.16
N THR A 177 -2.59 -1.30 12.76
CA THR A 177 -3.12 -1.32 11.39
C THR A 177 -3.73 0.02 11.02
N ASP A 178 -4.60 0.60 11.85
CA ASP A 178 -5.19 1.92 11.62
C ASP A 178 -4.11 3.01 11.50
N TRP A 179 -3.09 2.96 12.36
CA TRP A 179 -1.95 3.87 12.25
C TRP A 179 -1.20 3.68 10.93
N ALA A 180 -0.92 2.44 10.54
CA ALA A 180 -0.16 2.12 9.35
C ALA A 180 -0.86 2.57 8.05
N GLU A 181 -2.19 2.52 7.98
CA GLU A 181 -2.97 3.02 6.85
C GLU A 181 -2.75 4.52 6.60
N SER A 182 -2.58 5.31 7.66
CA SER A 182 -2.35 6.76 7.56
C SER A 182 -0.88 7.15 7.36
N HIS A 183 0.06 6.22 7.57
CA HIS A 183 1.51 6.46 7.52
C HIS A 183 2.23 5.67 6.42
N ASP A 184 1.47 5.05 5.51
CA ASP A 184 2.00 4.28 4.38
C ASP A 184 2.93 3.14 4.82
N ALA A 185 2.58 2.48 5.93
CA ALA A 185 3.43 1.54 6.65
C ALA A 185 2.93 0.09 6.57
N TYR A 186 3.82 -0.85 6.85
CA TYR A 186 3.49 -2.26 7.05
C TYR A 186 3.44 -2.60 8.53
N VAL A 187 2.56 -3.53 8.90
CA VAL A 187 2.45 -4.05 10.27
C VAL A 187 2.89 -5.50 10.28
N VAL A 188 3.78 -5.85 11.21
CA VAL A 188 4.25 -7.20 11.48
C VAL A 188 4.06 -7.49 12.97
N VAL A 189 3.58 -8.69 13.31
CA VAL A 189 3.33 -9.08 14.71
C VAL A 189 4.37 -10.13 15.12
N VAL A 190 5.01 -9.90 16.27
CA VAL A 190 6.01 -10.78 16.88
C VAL A 190 5.49 -11.23 18.23
N GLU A 191 5.36 -12.54 18.40
CA GLU A 191 4.79 -13.18 19.59
C GLU A 191 5.85 -13.63 20.61
#